data_AF-A0A958EWK9-F1
#
_entry.id   AF-A0A958EWK9-F1
#
_cell.length_a   1.000
_cell.length_b   1.000
_cell.length_c   1.000
_cell.angle_alpha   90.00
_cell.angle_beta   90.00
_cell.angle_gamma   90.00
#
_symmetry.space_group_name_H-M   'P 1'
#
loop_
_entity.id
_entity.type
_entity.pdbx_description
1 polymer ?
#
loop_
_entity_poly.entity_id
_entity_poly.type
_entity_poly.pdbx_seq_one_letter_code
_entity_poly.pdbx_strand_id
1 'polypeptide(L)' 'EDRIRPLISMGSGFDYLVSDMVGINLQINYNYTFTDLLDGIKYGNRNDQYWDGQFGIIFYLTKN' A
#
# COMPACT_ATOMS: atom_id res chain seq x y z
N GLU A 1 -12.80 -22.98 -3.80
CA GLU A 1 -12.37 -22.25 -5.00
C GLU A 1 -11.66 -20.99 -4.57
N ASP A 2 -10.37 -20.87 -4.87
CA ASP A 2 -9.61 -19.65 -4.60
C ASP A 2 -9.99 -18.59 -5.63
N ARG A 3 -10.87 -17.67 -5.23
CA ARG A 3 -11.26 -16.53 -6.05
C ARG A 3 -10.09 -15.55 -6.12
N ILE A 4 -9.48 -15.42 -7.29
CA ILE A 4 -8.49 -14.39 -7.59
C ILE A 4 -9.19 -13.03 -7.52
N ARG A 5 -8.66 -12.11 -6.71
CA ARG A 5 -9.17 -10.74 -6.55
C ARG A 5 -8.12 -9.74 -7.05
N PRO A 6 -8.19 -9.33 -8.32
CA PRO A 6 -7.27 -8.33 -8.84
C PRO A 6 -7.51 -7.00 -8.13
N LEU A 7 -6.41 -6.35 -7.72
CA LEU A 7 -6.40 -5.02 -7.11
C LEU A 7 -5.31 -4.17 -7.76
N ILE A 8 -5.54 -2.86 -7.81
CA ILE A 8 -4.50 -1.87 -8.13
C ILE A 8 -4.25 -1.01 -6.89
N SER A 9 -2.97 -0.78 -6.61
CA SER A 9 -2.52 0.07 -5.51
C SER A 9 -1.72 1.23 -6.09
N MET A 10 -2.01 2.43 -5.63
CA MET A 10 -1.22 3.61 -5.93
C MET A 10 -0.99 4.40 -4.65
N GLY A 11 0.25 4.81 -4.41
CA GLY A 11 0.59 5.53 -3.20
C GLY A 11 1.80 6.41 -3.35
N SER A 12 2.05 7.16 -2.30
CA SER A 12 3.14 8.11 -2.19
C SER A 12 3.69 8.06 -0.77
N GLY A 13 4.99 8.34 -0.63
CA GLY A 13 5.64 8.40 0.67
C GLY A 13 6.83 9.33 0.64
N PHE A 14 7.36 9.60 1.83
CA PHE A 14 8.60 10.32 2.02
C PHE A 14 9.52 9.54 2.96
N ASP A 15 10.80 9.59 2.63
CA ASP A 15 11.86 9.06 3.46
C ASP A 15 12.71 10.23 3.93
N TYR A 16 13.06 10.23 5.21
CA TYR A 16 13.90 11.26 5.81
C TYR A 16 15.05 10.62 6.56
N LEU A 17 16.29 11.00 6.21
CA LEU A 17 17.49 10.56 6.91
C LEU A 17 17.65 11.36 8.21
N VAL A 18 17.59 10.66 9.33
CA VAL A 18 17.86 11.24 10.66
C VAL A 18 19.37 11.23 10.95
N SER A 19 20.10 10.30 10.34
CA SER A 19 21.55 10.13 10.42
C SER A 19 22.04 9.39 9.16
N ASP A 20 23.36 9.31 8.96
CA ASP A 20 23.99 8.63 7.81
C ASP A 20 23.62 7.14 7.70
N MET A 21 23.16 6.54 8.81
CA MET A 21 22.79 5.12 8.89
C MET A 21 21.32 4.88 9.25
N VAL A 22 20.55 5.92 9.58
CA VAL A 22 19.18 5.77 10.10
C VAL A 22 18.25 6.76 9.40
N GLY A 23 17.19 6.24 8.80
CA GLY A 23 16.10 7.01 8.24
C GLY A 23 14.76 6.66 8.89
N ILE A 24 13.79 7.53 8.70
CA ILE A 24 12.37 7.27 8.95
C ILE A 24 11.62 7.30 7.63
N ASN A 25 10.56 6.50 7.54
CA ASN A 25 9.75 6.36 6.34
C ASN A 25 8.28 6.59 6.73
N LEU A 26 7.57 7.35 5.89
CA LEU A 26 6.11 7.44 5.95
C LEU A 26 5.55 7.20 4.55
N GLN A 27 4.58 6.30 4.44
CA GLN A 27 3.92 5.97 3.18
C GLN A 27 2.41 5.90 3.38
N ILE A 28 1.67 6.33 2.36
CA ILE A 28 0.24 6.14 2.26
C ILE A 28 -0.08 5.57 0.88
N ASN A 29 -0.89 4.53 0.84
CA ASN A 29 -1.35 3.92 -0.40
C ASN A 29 -2.87 3.86 -0.42
N TYR A 30 -3.42 4.02 -1.62
CA TYR A 30 -4.81 3.82 -1.94
C TYR A 30 -4.96 2.57 -2.79
N ASN A 31 -5.86 1.69 -2.37
CA ASN A 31 -6.09 0.39 -3.00
C ASN A 31 -7.50 0.37 -3.56
N TYR A 32 -7.62 -0.12 -4.79
CA TYR A 32 -8.88 -0.30 -5.49
C TYR A 32 -8.98 -1.75 -5.99
N THR A 33 -10.04 -2.45 -5.59
CA THR A 33 -10.29 -3.85 -5.96
C THR A 33 -11.29 -3.93 -7.11
N PHE A 34 -11.00 -4.73 -8.15
CA PHE A 34 -11.85 -4.85 -9.35
C PHE A 34 -12.92 -5.95 -9.24
N THR A 35 -13.42 -6.18 -8.02
CA THR A 35 -14.34 -7.29 -7.70
C THR A 35 -15.66 -7.22 -8.47
N ASP A 36 -16.15 -6.02 -8.76
CA ASP A 36 -17.42 -5.79 -9.47
C ASP A 36 -17.35 -5.96 -11.01
N LEU A 37 -16.16 -5.88 -11.62
CA LEU A 37 -16.02 -5.84 -13.09
C LEU A 37 -15.93 -7.22 -13.75
N LEU A 38 -15.57 -8.26 -12.99
CA LEU A 38 -15.33 -9.60 -13.53
C LEU A 38 -16.48 -10.58 -13.31
N ASP A 39 -17.28 -10.39 -12.25
CA ASP A 39 -18.28 -11.39 -11.81
C ASP A 39 -19.74 -10.98 -12.06
N GLY A 40 -20.00 -9.80 -12.66
CA GLY A 40 -21.32 -9.39 -13.18
C GLY A 40 -22.46 -9.22 -12.16
N ILE A 41 -22.20 -9.43 -10.86
CA ILE A 41 -23.19 -9.42 -9.80
C ILE A 41 -22.83 -8.34 -8.76
N LYS A 42 -23.55 -7.22 -8.78
CA LYS A 42 -23.42 -6.14 -7.78
C LYS A 42 -24.10 -6.53 -6.46
N TYR A 43 -23.33 -7.05 -5.51
CA TYR A 43 -23.73 -7.13 -4.11
C TYR A 43 -22.90 -6.13 -3.28
N GLY A 44 -23.43 -4.92 -3.06
CA GLY A 44 -22.95 -4.02 -2.00
C GLY A 44 -21.83 -3.05 -2.37
N ASN A 45 -22.21 -1.91 -2.95
CA ASN A 45 -21.43 -0.78 -3.49
C ASN A 45 -20.38 -0.06 -2.58
N ARG A 46 -19.82 -0.65 -1.50
CA ARG A 46 -19.12 0.18 -0.49
C ARG A 46 -17.83 -0.32 0.14
N ASN A 47 -17.29 -1.48 -0.24
CA ASN A 47 -16.16 -2.06 0.50
C ASN A 47 -14.89 -2.36 -0.32
N ASP A 48 -14.82 -1.94 -1.58
CA ASP A 48 -13.78 -2.40 -2.51
C ASP A 48 -12.57 -1.45 -2.59
N GLN A 49 -12.53 -0.45 -1.72
CA GLN A 49 -11.48 0.57 -1.65
C GLN A 49 -11.01 0.74 -0.21
N TYR A 50 -9.70 0.75 0.00
CA TYR A 50 -9.13 1.00 1.32
C TYR A 50 -7.82 1.78 1.21
N TRP A 51 -7.53 2.52 2.27
CA TRP A 51 -6.25 3.21 2.45
C TRP A 51 -5.40 2.41 3.42
N ASP A 52 -4.12 2.26 3.10
CA ASP A 52 -3.12 1.79 4.04
C ASP A 52 -2.09 2.89 4.31
N GLY A 53 -1.64 2.96 5.56
CA GLY A 53 -0.60 3.86 6.00
C GLY A 53 0.50 3.07 6.69
N GLN A 54 1.75 3.37 6.34
CA GLN A 54 2.92 2.74 6.92
C GLN A 54 3.84 3.83 7.48
N PHE A 55 4.32 3.63 8.69
CA PHE A 55 5.38 4.42 9.31
C PHE A 55 6.46 3.47 9.82
N GLY A 56 7.73 3.79 9.58
CA GLY A 56 8.83 2.89 9.90
C GLY A 56 10.18 3.58 10.06
N ILE A 57 11.15 2.80 10.51
CA ILE A 57 12.56 3.17 10.64
C ILE A 57 13.35 2.30 9.66
N ILE A 58 14.24 2.92 8.89
CA ILE A 58 15.10 2.28 7.91
C ILE A 58 16.55 2.35 8.41
N PHE A 59 17.23 1.22 8.48
CA PHE A 59 18.66 1.17 8.81
C PHE A 59 19.48 0.95 7.53
N TYR A 60 20.32 1.92 7.20
CA TYR A 60 21.25 1.83 6.09
C TYR A 60 22.55 1.21 6.56
N LEU A 61 22.83 -0.01 6.11
CA LEU A 61 24.12 -0.67 6.31
C LEU A 61 25.13 -0.10 5.30
N THR A 62 25.48 1.18 5.44
CA THR A 62 26.63 1.75 4.74
C THR A 62 27.89 1.17 5.38
N LYS A 63 28.66 0.42 4.61
CA LYS A 63 30.00 -0.02 5.00
C LYS A 63 30.93 1.17 4.76
N ASN A 64 31.54 1.68 5.85
CA ASN A 64 32.61 2.69 5.83
C ASN A 64 33.59 2.49 4.69
#